data_AF-A0A9D8Y8D8-F1
#
_entry.id   AF-A0A9D8Y8D8-F1
#
_cell.length_a   1.000
_cell.length_b   1.000
_cell.length_c   1.000
_cell.angle_alpha   90.00
_cell.angle_beta   90.00
_cell.angle_gamma   90.00
#
_symmetry.space_group_name_H-M   'P 1'
#
loop_
_entity.id
_entity.type
_entity.pdbx_description
1 polymer ?
#
loop_
_entity_poly.entity_id
_entity_poly.type
_entity_poly.pdbx_seq_one_letter_code
_entity_poly.pdbx_strand_id
1 'polypeptide(L)'
;MSIEQILAILGAIGISGVIPAIVAYFISSRKKKSDAKQKLKEKRYKAILLLCYAFINYEREQTRLVINRPNIASRESLFNELEAEWVNMSLYASDNVIKKMKEFLKVKNQSAFNSLIITMRKDLYGLKSKLAPEIFEM
;
A
#
# COMPACT_ATOMS: atom_id res chain seq x y z
N MET A 1 18.64 0.97 -26.07
CA MET A 1 18.79 -0.24 -26.91
C MET A 1 17.65 -0.22 -27.90
N SER A 2 17.94 -0.01 -29.19
CA SER A 2 16.88 0.06 -30.22
C SER A 2 16.38 -1.35 -30.53
N ILE A 3 15.15 -1.45 -31.06
CA ILE A 3 14.55 -2.73 -31.48
C ILE A 3 15.44 -3.43 -32.53
N GLU A 4 16.15 -2.64 -33.35
CA GLU A 4 17.08 -3.14 -34.37
C GLU A 4 18.30 -3.85 -33.77
N GLN A 5 18.85 -3.35 -32.66
CA GLN A 5 19.98 -3.99 -31.97
C GLN A 5 19.56 -5.32 -31.34
N ILE A 6 18.33 -5.40 -30.83
CA ILE A 6 17.75 -6.62 -30.28
C ILE A 6 17.56 -7.64 -31.41
N LEU A 7 16.99 -7.23 -32.55
CA LEU A 7 16.79 -8.09 -33.72
C LEU A 7 18.12 -8.58 -34.35
N ALA A 8 19.16 -7.76 -34.37
CA ALA A 8 20.48 -8.13 -34.88
C ALA A 8 21.18 -9.19 -33.99
N ILE A 9 21.09 -9.05 -32.66
CA ILE A 9 21.60 -10.04 -31.70
C ILE A 9 20.81 -11.36 -31.79
N LEU A 10 19.49 -11.27 -32.00
CA LEU A 10 18.60 -12.42 -32.15
C LEU A 10 18.80 -13.17 -33.47
N GLY A 11 19.19 -12.47 -34.55
CA GLY A 11 19.57 -13.09 -35.83
C GLY A 11 20.86 -13.91 -35.75
N ALA A 12 21.77 -13.57 -34.84
CA ALA A 12 23.04 -14.27 -34.64
C ALA A 12 22.93 -15.55 -33.77
N ILE A 13 21.87 -15.69 -32.96
CA ILE A 13 21.70 -16.77 -31.96
C ILE A 13 20.82 -17.93 -32.49
N GLY A 14 20.19 -17.76 -33.65
CA GLY A 14 19.23 -18.71 -34.20
C GLY A 14 17.85 -18.58 -33.54
N ILE A 15 16.82 -18.98 -34.29
CA ILE A 15 15.39 -18.81 -33.97
C ILE A 15 15.00 -19.41 -32.59
N SER A 16 15.76 -20.39 -32.10
CA SER A 16 15.59 -21.02 -30.78
C SER A 16 15.85 -20.08 -29.59
N GLY A 17 16.67 -19.03 -29.73
CA GLY A 17 16.93 -18.05 -28.67
C GLY A 17 15.91 -16.90 -28.61
N VAL A 18 15.13 -16.71 -29.68
CA VAL A 18 14.22 -15.56 -29.82
C VAL A 18 12.94 -15.72 -29.00
N ILE A 19 12.38 -16.93 -29.00
CA ILE A 19 11.13 -17.23 -28.29
C ILE A 19 11.30 -17.04 -26.76
N PRO A 20 12.35 -17.58 -26.10
CA PRO A 20 12.58 -17.34 -24.68
C PRO A 20 12.77 -15.87 -24.32
N ALA A 21 13.46 -15.10 -25.16
CA ALA A 21 13.71 -13.67 -24.92
C ALA A 21 12.42 -12.83 -24.95
N ILE A 22 11.53 -13.10 -25.90
CA ILE A 22 10.23 -12.43 -26.00
C ILE A 22 9.35 -12.77 -24.78
N VAL A 23 9.26 -14.06 -24.42
CA VAL A 23 8.50 -14.50 -23.24
C VAL A 23 9.06 -13.86 -21.96
N ALA A 24 10.37 -13.83 -21.78
CA ALA A 24 11.03 -13.18 -20.65
C ALA A 24 10.76 -11.65 -20.60
N TYR A 25 10.73 -10.98 -21.76
CA TYR A 25 10.38 -9.56 -21.85
C TYR A 25 8.94 -9.29 -21.40
N PHE A 26 7.96 -10.08 -21.85
CA PHE A 26 6.57 -9.92 -21.43
C PHE A 26 6.39 -10.22 -19.94
N ILE A 27 7.01 -11.28 -19.42
CA ILE A 27 6.98 -11.62 -17.99
C ILE A 27 7.61 -10.51 -17.15
N SER A 28 8.79 -10.02 -17.54
CA SER A 28 9.49 -8.96 -16.81
C SER A 28 8.73 -7.64 -16.83
N SER A 29 8.08 -7.31 -17.96
CA SER A 29 7.24 -6.11 -18.08
C SER A 29 6.00 -6.19 -17.19
N ARG A 30 5.33 -7.36 -17.12
CA ARG A 30 4.22 -7.60 -16.19
C ARG A 30 4.70 -7.54 -14.73
N LYS A 31 5.85 -8.15 -14.43
CA LYS A 31 6.46 -8.11 -13.10
C LYS A 31 6.78 -6.69 -12.66
N LYS A 32 7.39 -5.85 -13.52
CA LYS A 32 7.66 -4.43 -13.23
C LYS A 32 6.38 -3.66 -12.86
N LYS A 33 5.29 -3.87 -13.59
CA LYS A 33 3.99 -3.23 -13.28
C LYS A 33 3.43 -3.72 -11.94
N SER A 34 3.50 -5.02 -11.67
CA SER A 34 3.09 -5.61 -10.39
C SER A 34 3.91 -5.07 -9.22
N ASP A 35 5.23 -5.01 -9.37
CA ASP A 35 6.15 -4.52 -8.33
C ASP A 35 5.92 -3.03 -8.06
N ALA A 36 5.69 -2.23 -9.09
CA ALA A 36 5.35 -0.81 -8.94
C ALA A 36 4.02 -0.63 -8.19
N LYS A 37 2.99 -1.40 -8.54
CA LYS A 37 1.69 -1.39 -7.84
C LYS A 37 1.86 -1.78 -6.37
N GLN A 38 2.66 -2.80 -6.10
CA GLN A 38 2.91 -3.28 -4.74
C GLN A 38 3.67 -2.24 -3.90
N LYS A 39 4.72 -1.64 -4.45
CA LYS A 39 5.48 -0.57 -3.77
C LYS A 39 4.61 0.64 -3.46
N LEU A 40 3.74 1.04 -4.40
CA LEU A 40 2.79 2.12 -4.18
C LEU A 40 1.81 1.77 -3.05
N LYS A 41 1.19 0.58 -3.09
CA LYS A 41 0.28 0.10 -2.04
C LYS A 41 0.96 0.12 -0.67
N GLU A 42 2.18 -0.42 -0.56
CA GLU A 42 2.93 -0.44 0.70
C GLU A 42 3.22 0.97 1.22
N LYS A 43 3.67 1.88 0.34
CA LYS A 43 3.93 3.28 0.70
C LYS A 43 2.66 3.97 1.21
N ARG A 44 1.51 3.75 0.54
CA ARG A 44 0.23 4.34 0.94
C ARG A 44 -0.28 3.77 2.26
N TYR A 45 -0.22 2.46 2.45
CA TYR A 45 -0.61 1.83 3.73
C TYR A 45 0.23 2.33 4.91
N LYS A 46 1.56 2.44 4.75
CA LYS A 46 2.43 3.00 5.79
C LYS A 46 2.01 4.43 6.17
N ALA A 47 1.72 5.27 5.17
CA ALA A 47 1.27 6.64 5.42
C ALA A 47 -0.09 6.67 6.14
N ILE A 48 -1.07 5.89 5.69
CA ILE A 48 -2.40 5.81 6.31
C ILE A 48 -2.30 5.33 7.75
N LEU A 49 -1.49 4.30 8.03
CA LEU A 49 -1.31 3.79 9.39
C LEU A 49 -0.76 4.86 10.36
N LEU A 50 0.17 5.70 9.90
CA LEU A 50 0.66 6.82 10.71
C LEU A 50 -0.44 7.86 10.98
N LEU A 51 -1.28 8.15 9.99
CA LEU A 51 -2.42 9.07 10.17
C LEU A 51 -3.47 8.49 11.13
N CYS A 52 -3.82 7.20 11.00
CA CYS A 52 -4.73 6.52 11.92
C CYS A 52 -4.17 6.51 13.35
N TYR A 53 -2.88 6.21 13.50
CA TYR A 53 -2.19 6.23 14.79
C TYR A 53 -2.21 7.63 15.42
N ALA A 54 -1.88 8.66 14.64
CA ALA A 54 -1.95 10.04 15.07
C ALA A 54 -3.37 10.44 15.45
N PHE A 55 -4.40 9.91 14.78
CA PHE A 55 -5.79 10.22 15.09
C PHE A 55 -6.25 9.64 16.43
N ILE A 56 -5.85 8.40 16.74
CA ILE A 56 -6.16 7.77 18.04
C ILE A 56 -5.40 8.47 19.16
N ASN A 57 -4.15 8.85 18.91
CA ASN A 57 -3.25 9.44 19.91
C ASN A 57 -3.08 10.95 19.72
N TYR A 58 -4.14 11.65 19.30
CA TYR A 58 -4.05 13.02 18.78
C TYR A 58 -3.39 13.99 19.76
N GLU A 59 -3.74 13.93 21.04
CA GLU A 59 -3.18 14.83 22.06
C GLU A 59 -1.65 14.72 22.17
N ARG A 60 -1.10 13.51 22.00
CA ARG A 60 0.33 13.25 22.03
C ARG A 60 1.01 13.60 20.70
N GLU A 61 0.36 13.31 19.57
CA GLU A 61 0.98 13.38 18.25
C GLU A 61 0.76 14.72 17.52
N GLN A 62 -0.18 15.56 17.97
CA GLN A 62 -0.59 16.79 17.27
C GLN A 62 0.57 17.72 16.92
N THR A 63 1.52 17.95 17.84
CA THR A 63 2.66 18.84 17.59
C THR A 63 3.51 18.32 16.44
N ARG A 64 3.82 17.02 16.45
CA ARG A 64 4.60 16.37 15.39
C ARG A 64 3.83 16.35 14.07
N LEU A 65 2.52 16.13 14.13
CA LEU A 65 1.65 16.13 12.96
C LEU A 65 1.66 17.49 12.26
N VAL A 66 1.43 18.59 12.99
CA VAL A 66 1.40 19.95 12.43
C VAL A 66 2.75 20.33 11.82
N ILE A 67 3.87 19.98 12.47
CA ILE A 67 5.22 20.25 11.93
C ILE A 67 5.45 19.53 10.59
N ASN A 68 5.05 18.26 10.48
CA ASN A 68 5.32 17.45 9.29
C ASN A 68 4.24 17.54 8.21
N ARG A 69 3.04 17.99 8.58
CA ARG A 69 1.83 18.08 7.76
C ARG A 69 1.05 19.33 8.17
N PRO A 70 1.56 20.54 7.90
CA PRO A 70 0.92 21.80 8.33
C PRO A 70 -0.51 21.96 7.81
N ASN A 71 -0.85 21.29 6.72
CA ASN A 71 -2.18 21.24 6.13
C ASN A 71 -3.20 20.53 7.06
N ILE A 72 -2.73 19.72 8.02
CA ILE A 72 -3.53 18.98 8.99
C ILE A 72 -3.35 19.66 10.35
N ALA A 73 -4.09 20.75 10.55
CA ALA A 73 -3.96 21.61 11.74
C ALA A 73 -4.89 21.22 12.89
N SER A 74 -5.84 20.31 12.67
CA SER A 74 -6.85 19.91 13.65
C SER A 74 -7.19 18.42 13.57
N ARG A 75 -7.76 17.88 14.64
CA ARG A 75 -8.26 16.50 14.66
C ARG A 75 -9.32 16.25 13.58
N GLU A 76 -10.16 17.24 13.33
CA GLU A 76 -11.16 17.22 12.26
C GLU A 76 -10.51 17.18 10.87
N SER A 77 -9.50 18.02 10.61
CA SER A 77 -8.77 17.99 9.34
C SER A 77 -8.05 16.64 9.12
N LEU A 78 -7.56 16.02 10.20
CA LEU A 78 -6.97 14.68 10.14
C LEU A 78 -8.02 13.63 9.82
N PHE A 79 -9.22 13.75 10.38
CA PHE A 79 -10.34 12.87 10.05
C PHE A 79 -10.74 12.99 8.58
N ASN A 80 -10.86 14.21 8.06
CA ASN A 80 -11.18 14.46 6.65
C ASN A 80 -10.12 13.86 5.71
N GLU A 81 -8.84 13.97 6.07
CA GLU A 81 -7.75 13.33 5.31
C GLU A 81 -7.90 11.79 5.34
N LEU A 82 -8.25 11.20 6.48
CA LEU A 82 -8.49 9.76 6.58
C LEU A 82 -9.68 9.29 5.75
N GLU A 83 -10.74 10.10 5.63
CA GLU A 83 -11.87 9.82 4.73
C GLU A 83 -11.46 9.90 3.26
N ALA A 84 -10.67 10.92 2.89
CA ALA A 84 -10.13 11.04 1.54
C ALA A 84 -9.20 9.86 1.19
N GLU A 85 -8.36 9.44 2.14
CA GLU A 85 -7.53 8.25 1.98
C GLU A 85 -8.35 6.97 1.81
N TRP A 86 -9.45 6.82 2.55
CA TRP A 86 -10.36 5.69 2.37
C TRP A 86 -10.98 5.63 0.97
N VAL A 87 -11.36 6.78 0.38
CA VAL A 87 -11.82 6.84 -1.02
C VAL A 87 -10.68 6.44 -1.97
N ASN A 88 -9.47 6.97 -1.76
CA ASN A 88 -8.30 6.67 -2.57
C ASN A 88 -7.91 5.18 -2.53
N MET A 89 -8.17 4.48 -1.42
CA MET A 89 -7.94 3.05 -1.28
C MET A 89 -8.69 2.21 -2.32
N SER A 90 -9.82 2.68 -2.86
CA SER A 90 -10.55 1.98 -3.94
C SER A 90 -9.69 1.67 -5.17
N LEU A 91 -8.61 2.43 -5.39
CA LEU A 91 -7.73 2.26 -6.55
C LEU A 91 -6.72 1.13 -6.39
N TYR A 92 -6.43 0.70 -5.15
CA TYR A 92 -5.30 -0.20 -4.90
C TYR A 92 -5.53 -1.24 -3.81
N ALA A 93 -6.34 -0.97 -2.80
CA ALA A 93 -6.58 -1.85 -1.67
C ALA A 93 -7.53 -3.01 -2.00
N SER A 94 -7.48 -4.10 -1.23
CA SER A 94 -8.51 -5.14 -1.32
C SER A 94 -9.78 -4.74 -0.58
N ASP A 95 -10.90 -5.34 -0.96
CA ASP A 95 -12.21 -5.13 -0.34
C ASP A 95 -12.19 -5.28 1.19
N ASN A 96 -11.43 -6.25 1.70
CA ASN A 96 -11.31 -6.47 3.14
C ASN A 96 -10.65 -5.28 3.84
N VAL A 97 -9.59 -4.71 3.24
CA VAL A 97 -8.94 -3.52 3.78
C VAL A 97 -9.88 -2.32 3.71
N ILE A 98 -10.60 -2.13 2.59
CA ILE A 98 -11.56 -1.02 2.43
C ILE A 98 -12.66 -1.10 3.50
N LYS A 99 -13.20 -2.30 3.75
CA LYS A 99 -14.20 -2.55 4.80
C LYS A 99 -13.64 -2.26 6.18
N LYS A 100 -12.43 -2.75 6.50
CA LYS A 100 -11.80 -2.52 7.81
C LYS A 100 -11.40 -1.07 8.04
N MET A 101 -11.01 -0.34 6.99
CA MET A 101 -10.79 1.09 7.07
C MET A 101 -12.09 1.84 7.37
N LYS A 102 -13.21 1.45 6.73
CA LYS A 102 -14.52 2.05 7.03
C LYS A 102 -14.97 1.77 8.48
N GLU A 103 -14.68 0.58 9.00
CA GLU A 103 -14.91 0.23 10.41
C GLU A 103 -14.09 1.12 11.34
N PHE A 104 -12.80 1.30 11.06
CA PHE A 104 -11.95 2.24 11.79
C PHE A 104 -12.51 3.67 11.76
N LEU A 105 -12.92 4.18 10.59
CA LEU A 105 -13.51 5.52 10.48
C LEU A 105 -14.80 5.67 11.30
N LYS A 106 -15.56 4.60 11.53
CA LYS A 106 -16.76 4.62 12.38
C LYS A 106 -16.40 4.61 13.86
N VAL A 107 -15.62 3.61 14.29
CA VAL A 107 -15.37 3.29 15.71
C VAL A 107 -14.22 4.12 16.31
N LYS A 108 -13.18 4.39 15.52
CA LYS A 108 -12.06 5.28 15.84
C LYS A 108 -11.27 4.92 17.11
N ASN A 109 -11.12 3.63 17.40
CA ASN A 109 -10.40 3.14 18.59
C ASN A 109 -9.23 2.21 18.23
N GLN A 110 -8.45 1.86 19.25
CA GLN A 110 -7.25 1.03 19.13
C GLN A 110 -7.57 -0.36 18.54
N SER A 111 -8.65 -1.01 18.95
CA SER A 111 -9.04 -2.34 18.45
C SER A 111 -9.33 -2.32 16.94
N ALA A 112 -10.07 -1.32 16.46
CA ALA A 112 -10.34 -1.16 15.03
C ALA A 112 -9.06 -0.87 14.24
N PHE A 113 -8.14 -0.09 14.80
CA PHE A 113 -6.83 0.18 14.21
C PHE A 113 -5.94 -1.07 14.12
N ASN A 114 -5.85 -1.86 15.19
CA ASN A 114 -5.10 -3.11 15.22
C ASN A 114 -5.65 -4.11 14.17
N SER A 115 -6.98 -4.20 14.08
CA SER A 115 -7.66 -5.00 13.05
C SER A 115 -7.32 -4.53 11.63
N LEU A 116 -7.25 -3.22 11.41
CA LEU A 116 -6.84 -2.65 10.13
C LEU A 116 -5.38 -2.99 9.77
N ILE A 117 -4.44 -2.88 10.72
CA ILE A 117 -3.02 -3.25 10.54
C ILE A 117 -2.90 -4.69 10.07
N ILE A 118 -3.56 -5.63 10.77
CA ILE A 118 -3.49 -7.05 10.45
C ILE A 118 -4.04 -7.30 9.04
N THR A 119 -5.12 -6.62 8.67
CA THR A 119 -5.76 -6.78 7.36
C THR A 119 -4.88 -6.21 6.24
N MET A 120 -4.28 -5.04 6.43
CA MET A 120 -3.30 -4.45 5.49
C MET A 120 -2.07 -5.35 5.32
N ARG A 121 -1.57 -5.95 6.41
CA ARG A 121 -0.44 -6.89 6.37
C ARG A 121 -0.77 -8.13 5.56
N LYS A 122 -1.96 -8.71 5.75
CA LYS A 122 -2.45 -9.85 4.95
C LYS A 122 -2.56 -9.47 3.48
N ASP A 123 -3.09 -8.29 3.20
CA ASP A 123 -3.26 -7.78 1.84
C ASP A 123 -1.94 -7.49 1.10
N LEU A 124 -0.92 -7.01 1.81
CA LEU A 124 0.41 -6.77 1.22
C LEU A 124 1.13 -8.09 0.92
N TYR A 125 1.14 -9.03 1.85
CA TYR A 125 2.10 -10.13 1.80
C TYR A 125 1.45 -11.51 1.61
N GLY A 126 0.12 -11.58 1.49
CA GLY A 126 -0.61 -12.85 1.36
C GLY A 126 -0.44 -13.78 2.56
N LEU A 127 -0.04 -13.24 3.73
CA LEU A 127 0.35 -14.03 4.89
C LEU A 127 -0.87 -14.61 5.61
N LYS A 128 -0.81 -15.89 5.97
CA LYS A 128 -1.65 -16.45 7.03
C LYS A 128 -1.13 -15.94 8.38
N SER A 129 -1.64 -14.78 8.82
CA SER A 129 -1.22 -14.18 10.09
C SER A 129 -1.86 -14.89 11.28
N LYS A 130 -1.02 -15.32 12.25
CA LYS A 130 -1.44 -15.71 13.60
C LYS A 130 -1.52 -14.53 14.58
N LEU A 131 -1.12 -13.32 14.15
CA LEU A 131 -1.23 -12.12 14.98
C LEU A 131 -2.70 -11.82 15.23
N ALA A 132 -3.05 -11.70 16.51
CA ALA A 132 -4.34 -11.28 16.98
C ALA A 132 -4.30 -9.78 17.37
N PRO A 133 -5.40 -9.01 17.25
CA PRO A 133 -5.41 -7.57 17.50
C PRO A 133 -4.89 -7.15 18.89
N GLU A 134 -5.03 -8.03 19.87
CA GLU A 134 -4.69 -7.84 21.28
C GLU A 134 -3.17 -7.70 21.49
N ILE A 135 -2.36 -8.21 20.56
CA ILE A 135 -0.88 -8.09 20.59
C ILE A 135 -0.43 -6.62 20.49
N PHE A 136 -1.28 -5.75 19.96
CA PHE A 136 -0.98 -4.33 19.76
C PHE A 136 -1.71 -3.43 20.76
N GLU A 137 -2.21 -4.01 21.86
CA GLU A 137 -2.65 -3.23 23.02
C GLU A 137 -1.41 -2.62 23.69
N MET A 138 -1.47 -1.31 23.97
CA MET A 138 -0.43 -0.54 24.65
C MET A 138 -0.99 0.03 25.94
#